data_AF-A0A0P7WYI9-F1
#
_entry.id   AF-A0A0P7WYI9-F1
#
_cell.length_a   1.000
_cell.length_b   1.000
_cell.length_c   1.000
_cell.angle_alpha   90.00
_cell.angle_beta   90.00
_cell.angle_gamma   90.00
#
_symmetry.space_group_name_H-M   'P 1'
#
loop_
_entity.id
_entity.type
_entity.pdbx_description
1 polymer ?
#
loop_
_entity_poly.entity_id
_entity_poly.type
_entity_poly.pdbx_seq_one_letter_code
_entity_poly.pdbx_strand_id
1 'polypeptide(L)'
;MATADSGGLLCGRNSKLDSFLKRNTERSLYERIRAYEPCVVLSESVSKVFMYVVLSDDSIHLVEFPPRTVRRVVGFGDVIDIDLVRSARAHNLLIVAH
;
A
#
# COMPACT_ATOMS: atom_id res chain seq x y z
N MET A 1 15.30 -4.52 -28.04
CA MET A 1 13.93 -4.40 -27.48
C MET A 1 14.00 -4.97 -26.07
N ALA A 2 13.92 -4.13 -25.05
CA ALA A 2 14.00 -4.60 -23.67
C ALA A 2 12.77 -5.46 -23.39
N THR A 3 12.99 -6.75 -23.12
CA THR A 3 11.97 -7.63 -22.56
C THR A 3 11.59 -7.04 -21.22
N ALA A 4 10.34 -6.62 -21.06
CA ALA A 4 9.78 -6.32 -19.75
C ALA A 4 9.92 -7.62 -18.94
N ASP A 5 10.89 -7.63 -18.04
CA ASP A 5 10.98 -8.63 -17.00
C ASP A 5 9.65 -8.55 -16.26
N SER A 6 8.83 -9.58 -16.41
CA SER A 6 7.66 -9.83 -15.60
C SER A 6 8.12 -10.22 -14.19
N GLY A 7 8.92 -9.37 -13.55
CA GLY A 7 9.12 -9.35 -12.11
C GLY A 7 7.74 -9.09 -11.53
N GLY A 8 7.06 -10.21 -11.20
CA GLY A 8 5.62 -10.27 -11.05
C GLY A 8 5.08 -9.09 -10.27
N LEU A 9 4.12 -8.39 -10.87
CA LEU A 9 3.32 -7.40 -10.17
C LEU A 9 2.99 -7.97 -8.79
N LEU A 10 3.40 -7.28 -7.73
CA LEU A 10 3.35 -7.74 -6.33
C LEU A 10 1.90 -8.05 -5.85
N CYS A 11 0.91 -7.82 -6.72
CA CYS A 11 -0.51 -8.09 -6.55
C CYS A 11 -0.93 -9.57 -6.62
N GLY A 12 -0.09 -10.52 -6.18
CA GLY A 12 -0.33 -11.96 -6.43
C GLY A 12 -0.48 -12.86 -5.20
N ARG A 13 -0.05 -12.42 -4.01
CA ARG A 13 0.16 -13.35 -2.88
C ARG A 13 -1.01 -13.47 -1.90
N ASN A 14 -2.08 -12.69 -2.05
CA ASN A 14 -3.19 -12.67 -1.09
C ASN A 14 -4.57 -12.55 -1.77
N SER A 15 -5.20 -13.70 -2.08
CA SER A 15 -6.51 -13.76 -2.75
C SER A 15 -7.65 -13.12 -1.96
N LYS A 16 -7.56 -13.15 -0.61
CA LYS A 16 -8.54 -12.52 0.27
C LYS A 16 -8.50 -11.00 0.16
N LEU A 17 -7.30 -10.42 0.13
CA LEU A 17 -7.10 -8.99 -0.07
C LEU A 17 -7.55 -8.55 -1.47
N ASP A 18 -7.16 -9.29 -2.51
CA ASP A 18 -7.58 -8.99 -3.89
C ASP A 18 -9.12 -8.97 -4.01
N SER A 19 -9.77 -10.02 -3.52
CA SER A 19 -11.23 -10.11 -3.51
C SER A 19 -11.89 -9.01 -2.68
N PHE A 20 -11.22 -8.54 -1.62
CA PHE A 20 -11.70 -7.40 -0.84
C PHE A 20 -11.58 -6.11 -1.64
N LEU A 21 -10.43 -5.81 -2.23
CA LEU A 21 -10.20 -4.61 -3.04
C LEU A 21 -11.20 -4.53 -4.18
N LYS A 22 -11.32 -5.61 -4.97
CA LYS A 22 -12.25 -5.69 -6.10
C LYS A 22 -13.71 -5.39 -5.74
N ARG A 23 -14.12 -5.66 -4.50
CA ARG A 23 -15.49 -5.44 -4.00
C ARG A 23 -15.70 -4.11 -3.29
N ASN A 24 -14.65 -3.52 -2.74
CA ASN A 24 -14.75 -2.38 -1.82
C ASN A 24 -14.08 -1.11 -2.34
N THR A 25 -13.48 -1.14 -3.53
CA THR A 25 -12.96 0.05 -4.21
C THR A 25 -13.71 0.30 -5.51
N GLU A 26 -13.73 1.55 -5.97
CA GLU A 26 -14.19 1.85 -7.32
C GLU A 26 -13.40 1.05 -8.36
N ARG A 27 -14.07 0.64 -9.43
CA ARG A 27 -13.44 -0.16 -10.48
C ARG A 27 -12.25 0.55 -11.11
N SER A 28 -12.39 1.86 -11.35
CA SER A 28 -11.32 2.73 -11.86
C SER A 28 -10.10 2.73 -10.94
N LEU A 29 -10.30 2.73 -9.63
CA LEU A 29 -9.21 2.65 -8.66
C LEU A 29 -8.56 1.27 -8.66
N TYR A 30 -9.37 0.20 -8.65
CA TYR A 30 -8.86 -1.19 -8.67
C TYR A 30 -7.98 -1.45 -9.89
N GLU A 31 -8.41 -1.00 -11.08
CA GLU A 31 -7.66 -1.16 -12.33
C GLU A 31 -6.36 -0.35 -12.37
N ARG A 32 -6.22 0.66 -11.51
CA ARG A 32 -5.02 1.49 -11.36
C ARG A 32 -4.07 1.01 -10.26
N ILE A 33 -4.45 -0.01 -9.47
CA ILE A 33 -3.57 -0.60 -8.45
C ILE A 33 -2.33 -1.21 -9.12
N ARG A 34 -1.15 -0.84 -8.62
CA ARG A 34 0.15 -1.29 -9.12
C ARG A 34 0.82 -2.30 -8.21
N ALA A 35 0.62 -2.19 -6.90
CA ALA A 35 1.18 -3.09 -5.91
C ALA A 35 0.40 -3.05 -4.60
N TYR A 36 0.52 -4.10 -3.81
CA TYR A 36 0.14 -4.06 -2.39
C TYR A 36 1.06 -4.96 -1.57
N GLU A 37 1.41 -4.52 -0.37
CA GLU A 37 2.31 -5.24 0.53
C GLU A 37 1.85 -5.10 1.99
N PRO A 38 2.05 -6.12 2.83
CA PRO A 38 1.88 -6.00 4.28
C PRO A 38 2.96 -5.07 4.87
N CYS A 39 2.55 -4.09 5.67
CA CYS A 39 3.44 -3.13 6.31
C CYS A 39 3.04 -2.90 7.77
N VAL A 40 3.97 -2.35 8.53
CA VAL A 40 3.71 -1.82 9.87
C VAL A 40 3.56 -0.31 9.73
N VAL A 41 2.36 0.21 9.97
CA VAL A 41 2.02 1.62 9.80
C VAL A 41 2.06 2.31 11.15
N LEU A 42 2.71 3.47 11.20
CA LEU A 42 2.75 4.37 12.35
C LEU A 42 2.44 5.79 11.86
N SER A 43 1.54 6.47 12.55
CA SER A 43 1.29 7.89 12.35
C SER A 43 0.93 8.52 13.70
N GLU A 44 0.70 9.84 13.74
CA GLU A 44 0.22 10.52 14.96
C GLU A 44 -1.09 9.91 15.49
N SER A 45 -1.96 9.45 14.60
CA SER A 45 -3.27 8.88 14.91
C SER A 45 -3.29 7.34 14.95
N VAL A 46 -2.22 6.67 14.51
CA VAL A 46 -2.15 5.20 14.40
C VAL A 46 -0.92 4.68 15.14
N SER A 47 -1.16 4.03 16.29
CA SER A 47 -0.10 3.40 17.09
C SER A 47 0.33 2.05 16.50
N LYS A 48 1.38 2.06 15.67
CA LYS A 48 2.12 0.90 15.13
C LYS A 48 1.25 -0.34 14.86
N VAL A 49 0.50 -0.33 13.76
CA VAL A 49 -0.46 -1.39 13.41
C VAL A 49 -0.05 -2.10 12.11
N PHE A 50 -0.33 -3.39 12.01
CA PHE A 50 -0.15 -4.14 10.77
C PHE A 50 -1.31 -3.84 9.80
N MET A 51 -0.99 -3.37 8.60
CA MET A 51 -1.94 -3.04 7.54
C MET A 51 -1.36 -3.46 6.19
N TYR A 52 -2.20 -3.52 5.15
CA TYR A 52 -1.68 -3.54 3.78
C TYR A 52 -1.56 -2.12 3.26
N VAL A 53 -0.40 -1.80 2.70
CA VAL A 53 -0.21 -0.61 1.87
C VAL A 53 -0.56 -1.00 0.45
N VAL A 54 -1.47 -0.26 -0.17
CA VAL A 54 -1.90 -0.44 -1.56
C VAL A 54 -1.51 0.79 -2.34
N LEU A 55 -0.68 0.60 -3.37
CA LEU A 55 -0.23 1.64 -4.27
C LEU A 55 -1.10 1.63 -5.52
N SER A 56 -1.75 2.76 -5.78
CA SER A 56 -2.29 3.08 -7.10
C SER A 56 -1.25 3.87 -7.90
N ASP A 57 -1.62 4.37 -9.07
CA ASP A 57 -0.78 5.22 -9.89
C ASP A 57 -0.71 6.68 -9.41
N ASP A 58 -1.63 7.15 -8.55
CA ASP A 58 -1.66 8.53 -8.06
C ASP A 58 -1.69 8.68 -6.53
N SER A 59 -1.85 7.59 -5.78
CA SER A 59 -2.05 7.67 -4.33
C SER A 59 -1.78 6.37 -3.57
N ILE A 60 -1.50 6.52 -2.27
CA ILE A 60 -1.33 5.44 -1.30
C ILE A 60 -2.62 5.23 -0.53
N HIS A 61 -3.02 3.96 -0.40
CA HIS A 61 -4.14 3.53 0.40
C HIS A 61 -3.69 2.56 1.49
N LEU A 62 -4.41 2.55 2.61
CA LEU A 62 -4.25 1.56 3.67
C LEU A 62 -5.46 0.67 3.75
N VAL A 63 -5.21 -0.62 3.94
CA VAL A 63 -6.22 -1.62 4.24
C VAL A 63 -5.93 -2.24 5.59
N GLU A 64 -6.90 -2.17 6.50
CA GLU A 64 -6.78 -2.75 7.84
C GLU A 64 -6.58 -4.28 7.78
N PHE A 65 -5.88 -4.84 8.76
CA PHE A 65 -5.77 -6.30 8.90
C PHE A 65 -6.69 -6.81 10.03
N PRO A 66 -7.56 -7.80 9.78
CA PRO A 66 -7.92 -8.38 8.47
C PRO A 66 -8.67 -7.36 7.59
N PRO A 67 -8.70 -7.55 6.24
CA PRO A 67 -9.26 -6.59 5.31
C PRO A 67 -10.73 -6.28 5.63
N ARG A 68 -10.97 -5.05 6.09
CA ARG A 68 -12.27 -4.53 6.53
C ARG A 68 -12.54 -3.16 5.92
N THR A 69 -11.53 -2.31 5.92
CA THR A 69 -11.65 -0.92 5.49
C THR A 69 -10.49 -0.58 4.56
N VAL A 70 -10.76 0.09 3.45
CA VAL A 70 -9.76 0.72 2.58
C VAL A 70 -9.90 2.24 2.69
N ARG A 71 -8.79 2.94 2.92
CA ARG A 71 -8.76 4.40 3.00
C ARG A 71 -7.61 4.98 2.21
N ARG A 72 -7.85 6.06 1.48
CA ARG A 72 -6.79 6.88 0.89
C ARG A 72 -6.06 7.62 2.00
N VAL A 73 -4.74 7.62 1.96
CA VAL A 73 -3.90 8.31 2.95
C VAL A 73 -3.23 9.52 2.34
N VAL A 74 -2.62 9.40 1.17
CA VAL A 74 -1.89 10.50 0.55
C VAL A 74 -1.91 10.37 -0.97
N GLY A 75 -2.11 11.48 -1.68
CA GLY A 75 -1.86 11.56 -3.12
C GLY A 75 -0.39 11.81 -3.38
N PHE A 76 0.20 11.22 -4.43
CA PHE A 76 1.61 11.43 -4.75
C PHE A 76 1.95 12.90 -5.06
N GLY A 77 0.97 13.69 -5.54
CA GLY A 77 1.14 15.13 -5.72
C GLY A 77 1.26 15.93 -4.41
N ASP A 78 0.81 15.35 -3.29
CA ASP A 78 0.88 15.95 -1.96
C ASP A 78 2.13 15.50 -1.17
N VAL A 79 2.90 14.54 -1.71
CA VAL A 79 4.12 14.03 -1.07
C VAL A 79 5.26 15.02 -1.30
N ILE A 80 5.79 15.58 -0.23
CA ILE A 80 6.89 16.54 -0.27
C ILE A 80 8.25 15.84 -0.13
N ASP A 81 8.31 14.79 0.70
CA ASP A 81 9.55 14.04 0.95
C ASP A 81 9.25 12.60 1.40
N ILE A 82 10.24 11.71 1.24
CA ILE A 82 10.19 10.33 1.68
C ILE A 82 11.52 9.96 2.34
N ASP A 83 11.48 9.79 3.66
CA ASP A 83 12.64 9.38 4.43
C ASP A 83 12.75 7.86 4.56
N LEU A 84 13.92 7.32 4.21
CA LEU A 84 14.27 5.95 4.53
C LEU A 84 14.87 5.86 5.94
N VAL A 85 14.05 5.54 6.92
CA VAL A 85 14.51 5.33 8.30
C VAL A 85 15.06 3.90 8.46
N ARG A 86 16.38 3.77 8.67
CA ARG A 86 17.01 2.47 8.91
C ARG A 86 16.77 2.03 10.36
N SER A 87 15.83 1.10 10.56
CA SER A 87 15.67 0.39 11.83
C SER A 87 16.34 -0.99 11.75
N ALA A 88 17.25 -1.29 12.69
CA ALA A 88 18.06 -2.52 12.71
C ALA A 88 17.25 -3.84 12.84
N ARG A 89 15.91 -3.78 12.95
CA ARG A 89 15.05 -4.95 13.18
C ARG A 89 13.69 -4.95 12.45
N ALA A 90 13.53 -4.20 11.36
CA ALA A 90 12.28 -4.31 10.58
C ALA A 90 12.52 -4.10 9.09
N HIS A 91 12.25 -5.15 8.31
CA HIS A 91 12.23 -5.14 6.85
C HIS A 91 10.98 -4.46 6.25
N ASN A 92 10.22 -3.69 7.05
CA ASN A 92 8.90 -3.20 6.63
C ASN A 92 8.85 -1.67 6.76
N LEU A 93 8.56 -1.04 5.62
CA LEU A 93 8.44 0.40 5.39
C LEU A 93 7.54 1.08 6.43
N LEU A 94 8.07 2.09 7.10
CA LEU A 94 7.33 3.02 7.96
C LEU A 94 6.89 4.19 7.08
N ILE A 95 5.61 4.29 6.74
CA ILE A 95 5.10 5.49 6.06
C ILE A 95 4.70 6.49 7.14
N VAL A 96 5.52 7.52 7.34
CA VAL A 96 5.14 8.72 8.09
C VAL A 96 4.47 9.66 7.09
N ALA A 97 3.14 9.71 7.08
CA ALA A 97 2.41 10.77 6.40
C ALA A 97 2.20 11.89 7.44
N HIS A 98 2.81 13.05 7.20
CA HIS A 98 2.54 14.28 7.94
C HIS A 98 1.24 14.93 7.48
#